data_AF-A0A2V7DLJ5-F1
#
_entry.id   AF-A0A2V7DLJ5-F1
#
_cell.length_a   1.000
_cell.length_b   1.000
_cell.length_c   1.000
_cell.angle_alpha   90.00
_cell.angle_beta   90.00
_cell.angle_gamma   90.00
#
_symmetry.space_group_name_H-M   'P 1'
#
loop_
_entity.id
_entity.type
_entity.pdbx_description
1 polymer ?
#
loop_
_entity_poly.entity_id
_entity_poly.type
_entity_poly.pdbx_seq_one_letter_code
_entity_poly.pdbx_strand_id
1 'polypeptide(L)' 'EATALYLAKLLRPLGVKVTRIARGLPVGGDLEYADQVTLSKALEGRREIS' A
#
# COMPACT_ATOMS: atom_id res chain seq x y z
N GLU A 1 -6.88 6.84 -3.21
CA GLU A 1 -5.76 7.48 -2.46
C GLU A 1 -6.22 8.01 -1.10
N ALA A 2 -7.39 8.65 -1.02
CA ALA A 2 -8.00 9.15 0.22
C ALA A 2 -8.15 8.09 1.34
N THR A 3 -8.60 6.87 1.05
CA THR A 3 -8.78 5.81 2.05
C THR A 3 -7.46 5.41 2.73
N ALA A 4 -6.38 5.32 1.97
CA ALA A 4 -5.07 4.96 2.53
C ALA A 4 -4.55 6.06 3.48
N LEU A 5 -4.74 7.34 3.14
CA LEU A 5 -4.40 8.47 4.02
C LEU A 5 -5.29 8.50 5.26
N TYR A 6 -6.57 8.14 5.12
CA TYR A 6 -7.50 8.04 6.24
C TYR A 6 -7.07 6.95 7.24
N LEU A 7 -6.73 5.76 6.75
CA LEU A 7 -6.22 4.67 7.58
C LEU A 7 -4.88 5.02 8.24
N ALA A 8 -3.97 5.68 7.52
CA ALA A 8 -2.70 6.13 8.11
C ALA A 8 -2.92 7.08 9.30
N LYS A 9 -3.89 8.01 9.20
CA LYS A 9 -4.25 8.90 10.31
C LYS A 9 -4.83 8.17 11.51
N LEU A 10 -5.68 7.16 11.27
CA LEU A 10 -6.27 6.34 12.35
C LEU A 10 -5.23 5.47 13.08
N LEU A 11 -4.24 4.97 12.35
CA LEU A 11 -3.24 4.04 12.90
C LEU A 11 -2.05 4.75 13.56
N ARG A 12 -1.84 6.06 13.29
CA ARG A 12 -0.74 6.86 13.85
C ARG A 12 -0.62 6.80 15.38
N PRO A 13 -1.71 6.86 16.18
CA PRO A 13 -1.62 6.78 17.64
C PRO A 13 -1.14 5.41 18.16
N LEU A 14 -1.22 4.35 17.35
CA LEU A 14 -0.83 3.00 17.74
C LEU A 14 0.70 2.78 17.67
N GLY A 15 1.46 3.75 17.18
CA GLY A 15 2.92 3.65 17.05
C GLY A 15 3.40 2.60 16.04
N VAL A 16 2.50 2.11 15.18
CA VAL A 16 2.82 1.11 14.14
C VAL A 16 3.28 1.79 12.86
N LYS A 17 4.23 1.15 12.17
CA LYS A 17 4.72 1.64 10.87
C LYS A 17 3.69 1.37 9.77
N VAL A 18 3.15 2.43 9.16
CA VAL A 18 2.19 2.33 8.05
C VAL A 18 2.91 2.52 6.72
N THR A 19 2.90 1.49 5.86
CA THR A 19 3.52 1.54 4.53
C THR A 19 2.50 1.27 3.44
N ARG A 20 2.69 1.87 2.27
CA ARG A 20 1.93 1.56 1.06
C ARG A 20 2.80 0.83 0.06
N ILE A 21 2.25 -0.20 -0.57
CA ILE A 21 2.83 -0.85 -1.74
C ILE A 21 3.10 0.17 -2.85
N ALA A 22 4.18 -0.04 -3.61
CA ALA A 22 4.60 0.86 -4.68
C ALA A 22 3.50 1.02 -5.74
N ARG A 23 3.46 2.19 -6.40
CA ARG A 23 2.57 2.43 -7.54
C ARG A 23 2.97 1.47 -8.67
N GLY A 24 2.01 0.70 -9.16
CA GLY A 24 2.23 -0.36 -10.15
C GLY A 24 1.08 -1.37 -10.24
N LEU A 25 0.29 -1.49 -9.18
CA LEU A 25 -0.99 -2.20 -9.23
C LEU A 25 -2.10 -1.28 -9.79
N PRO A 26 -2.89 -1.76 -10.77
CA PRO A 26 -3.99 -0.97 -11.32
C PRO A 26 -5.02 -0.66 -10.23
N VAL A 27 -5.48 0.60 -10.21
CA VAL A 27 -6.52 1.04 -9.27
C VAL A 27 -7.85 0.43 -9.72
N GLY A 28 -8.28 -0.65 -9.07
CA GLY A 28 -9.55 -1.34 -9.37
C GLY A 28 -9.43 -2.76 -9.90
N GLY A 29 -8.22 -3.33 -9.99
CA GLY A 29 -8.04 -4.78 -10.08
C GLY A 29 -7.63 -5.29 -8.72
N ASP A 30 -8.42 -6.19 -8.12
CA ASP A 30 -8.10 -6.79 -6.84
C ASP A 30 -6.65 -7.31 -6.83
N LEU A 31 -5.99 -7.20 -5.66
CA LEU A 31 -4.66 -7.81 -5.42
C LEU A 31 -4.60 -9.27 -5.90
N GLU A 32 -5.74 -9.93 -5.98
CA GLU A 32 -5.98 -11.29 -6.46
C GLU A 32 -5.63 -11.52 -7.94
N TYR A 33 -5.66 -10.48 -8.78
CA TYR A 33 -5.30 -10.56 -10.21
C TYR A 33 -3.91 -10.01 -10.52
N ALA A 34 -3.20 -9.53 -9.50
CA ALA A 34 -1.81 -9.11 -9.66
C ALA A 34 -0.93 -10.36 -9.85
N ASP A 35 -0.17 -10.41 -10.94
CA ASP A 35 0.85 -11.45 -11.08
C ASP A 35 1.89 -11.31 -9.94
N GLN A 36 2.46 -12.44 -9.53
CA GLN A 36 3.38 -12.50 -8.39
C GLN A 36 4.61 -11.59 -8.57
N VAL A 37 5.05 -11.34 -9.80
CA VAL A 37 6.20 -10.47 -10.09
C VAL A 37 5.84 -9.01 -9.83
N THR A 38 4.65 -8.58 -10.24
CA THR A 38 4.13 -7.24 -9.94
C THR A 38 3.94 -7.03 -8.45
N LEU A 39 3.43 -8.04 -7.72
CA LEU A 39 3.29 -7.96 -6.27
C LEU A 39 4.65 -7.87 -5.56
N SER A 40 5.63 -8.69 -5.94
CA SER A 40 6.99 -8.66 -5.37
C SER A 40 7.63 -7.28 -5.54
N LYS A 41 7.59 -6.72 -6.76
CA LYS A 41 8.11 -5.38 -7.05
C LYS A 41 7.38 -4.29 -6.26
N ALA A 42 6.07 -4.42 -6.09
CA ALA A 42 5.27 -3.46 -5.32
C ALA A 42 5.60 -3.50 -3.81
N LEU A 43 5.91 -4.69 -3.28
CA LEU A 43 6.35 -4.86 -1.90
C LEU A 43 7.77 -4.34 -1.68
N GLU A 44 8.69 -4.62 -2.60
CA GLU A 44 10.07 -4.11 -2.59
C GLU A 44 10.09 -2.57 -2.63
N GLY A 45 9.22 -1.96 -3.43
CA GLY A 45 9.12 -0.50 -3.54
C GLY A 45 8.20 0.17 -2.52
N ARG A 46 7.76 -0.52 -1.45
CA ARG A 46 6.82 0.06 -0.49
C ARG A 46 7.43 1.31 0.18
N ARG A 47 6.64 2.37 0.29
CA ARG A 47 7.05 3.62 0.94
C ARG A 47 6.17 3.89 2.16
N GLU A 48 6.75 4.51 3.16
CA GLU A 48 6.02 4.98 4.33
C GLU A 48 4.97 6.01 3.90
N ILE A 49 3.76 5.89 4.46
CA ILE A 49 2.72 6.89 4.25
C ILE A 49 2.92 7.97 5.30
N SER A 50 3.47 9.11 4.87
CA SER A 50 3.61 10.33 5.68
C SER A 50 2.30 11.11 5.78
#